data_AF-A0A2G9U814-F1
#
_entry.id   AF-A0A2G9U814-F1
#
_cell.length_a   1.000
_cell.length_b   1.000
_cell.length_c   1.000
_cell.angle_alpha   90.00
_cell.angle_beta   90.00
_cell.angle_gamma   90.00
#
_symmetry.space_group_name_H-M   'P 1'
#
loop_
_entity.id
_entity.type
_entity.pdbx_description
1 polymer ?
#
loop_
_entity_poly.entity_id
_entity_poly.type
_entity_poly.pdbx_seq_one_letter_code
_entity_poly.pdbx_strand_id
1 'polypeptide(L)'
;MAYFRSFFGGGGAEAEEEDGAEIVEKMVERAETCTALEDRRDALRALRGMAKKLRLAVGTMGMNVYMDVLEKERSNQELLAITLEILVAVLSSDDESTDDDELGERLAEVMLKKPVFIPSLLTAVDDYDITVRRTSLEQLVDRRVGRDTVIGAIEGLSRTEQFVRAAQKPQPLTKTPNELFLDYHFIKMFKSSE
;
A
#
# COMPACT_ATOMS: atom_id res chain seq x y z
N MET A 1 -8.77 -21.37 4.51
CA MET A 1 -8.81 -22.26 5.70
C MET A 1 -7.51 -23.00 6.06
N ALA A 2 -6.77 -23.66 5.13
CA ALA A 2 -5.56 -24.44 5.49
C ALA A 2 -4.31 -23.58 5.79
N TYR A 3 -4.11 -22.48 5.06
CA TYR A 3 -2.98 -21.56 5.29
C TYR A 3 -3.07 -20.84 6.63
N PHE A 4 -4.27 -20.40 7.02
CA PHE A 4 -4.54 -19.75 8.33
C PHE A 4 -4.11 -20.65 9.50
N ARG A 5 -4.40 -21.95 9.40
CA ARG A 5 -4.06 -22.97 10.40
C ARG A 5 -2.57 -23.33 10.46
N SER A 6 -1.88 -23.26 9.31
CA SER A 6 -0.45 -23.55 9.22
C SER A 6 0.42 -22.36 9.64
N PHE A 7 -0.12 -21.14 9.63
CA PHE A 7 0.65 -19.91 9.87
C PHE A 7 0.81 -19.60 11.37
N PHE A 8 -0.16 -19.98 12.22
CA PHE A 8 -0.11 -19.80 13.67
C PHE A 8 -0.86 -20.95 14.37
N GLY A 9 -0.15 -21.77 15.16
CA GLY A 9 -0.74 -22.92 15.82
C GLY A 9 -1.65 -22.57 17.00
N GLY A 10 -2.92 -22.99 16.92
CA GLY A 10 -3.75 -23.62 17.98
C GLY A 10 -4.33 -22.81 19.16
N GLY A 11 -5.67 -22.77 19.24
CA GLY A 11 -6.42 -23.23 20.42
C GLY A 11 -7.07 -22.19 21.35
N GLY A 12 -8.36 -21.88 21.13
CA GLY A 12 -9.29 -21.47 22.21
C GLY A 12 -10.36 -20.42 21.87
N ALA A 13 -10.04 -19.45 21.00
CA ALA A 13 -10.96 -18.40 20.53
C ALA A 13 -11.66 -18.75 19.20
N GLU A 14 -11.67 -20.03 18.85
CA GLU A 14 -11.76 -20.50 17.47
C GLU A 14 -13.13 -20.26 16.80
N ALA A 15 -14.25 -20.29 17.54
CA ALA A 15 -15.57 -20.20 16.90
C ALA A 15 -15.98 -18.77 16.49
N GLU A 16 -15.71 -17.76 17.33
CA GLU A 16 -15.96 -16.35 16.98
C GLU A 16 -14.93 -15.82 15.96
N GLU A 17 -13.69 -16.33 16.03
CA GLU A 17 -12.63 -15.99 15.09
C GLU A 17 -12.83 -16.65 13.71
N GLU A 18 -13.41 -17.86 13.67
CA GLU A 18 -13.77 -18.57 12.42
C GLU A 18 -14.94 -17.91 11.68
N ASP A 19 -16.01 -17.49 12.39
CA ASP A 19 -17.12 -16.72 11.80
C ASP A 19 -16.63 -15.34 11.29
N GLY A 20 -15.77 -14.68 12.08
CA GLY A 20 -15.12 -13.44 11.66
C GLY A 20 -14.26 -13.60 10.40
N ALA A 21 -13.48 -14.68 10.31
CA ALA A 21 -12.67 -14.98 9.13
C ALA A 21 -13.50 -15.27 7.88
N GLU A 22 -14.64 -15.96 8.01
CA GLU A 22 -15.56 -16.20 6.89
C GLU A 22 -16.15 -14.87 6.36
N ILE A 23 -16.51 -13.95 7.25
CA ILE A 23 -16.97 -12.61 6.86
C ILE A 23 -15.86 -11.85 6.12
N VAL A 24 -14.62 -11.92 6.60
CA VAL A 24 -13.46 -11.32 5.93
C VAL A 24 -13.28 -11.91 4.54
N GLU A 25 -13.38 -13.24 4.37
CA GLU A 25 -13.28 -13.91 3.06
C GLU A 25 -14.29 -13.35 2.06
N LYS A 26 -15.56 -13.25 2.47
CA LYS A 26 -16.63 -12.70 1.62
C LYS A 26 -16.36 -11.25 1.23
N MET A 27 -15.84 -10.43 2.14
CA MET A 27 -15.51 -9.03 1.81
C MET A 27 -14.30 -8.92 0.89
N VAL A 28 -13.29 -9.77 1.06
CA VAL A 28 -12.13 -9.85 0.16
C VAL A 28 -12.57 -10.27 -1.24
N GLU A 29 -13.35 -11.35 -1.35
CA GLU A 29 -13.89 -11.82 -2.64
C GLU A 29 -14.73 -10.73 -3.32
N ARG A 30 -15.57 -10.02 -2.56
CA ARG A 30 -16.36 -8.90 -3.09
C ARG A 30 -15.47 -7.77 -3.61
N ALA A 31 -14.39 -7.42 -2.91
CA ALA A 31 -13.46 -6.38 -3.33
C ALA A 31 -12.65 -6.78 -4.59
N GLU A 32 -12.40 -8.08 -4.79
CA GLU A 32 -11.72 -8.63 -5.98
C GLU A 32 -12.64 -8.77 -7.20
N THR A 33 -13.86 -9.26 -7.00
CA THR A 33 -14.70 -9.77 -8.10
C THR A 33 -15.79 -8.80 -8.56
N CYS A 34 -16.25 -7.88 -7.70
CA CYS A 34 -17.29 -6.93 -8.09
C CYS A 34 -16.77 -5.94 -9.13
N THR A 35 -17.59 -5.66 -10.14
CA THR A 35 -17.28 -4.64 -11.16
C THR A 35 -17.76 -3.25 -10.76
N ALA A 36 -18.78 -3.16 -9.90
CA ALA A 36 -19.28 -1.89 -9.39
C ALA A 36 -18.31 -1.28 -8.36
N LEU A 37 -17.91 -0.03 -8.60
CA LEU A 37 -16.98 0.68 -7.73
C LEU A 37 -17.52 0.86 -6.31
N GLU A 38 -18.83 1.12 -6.17
CA GLU A 38 -19.47 1.28 -4.86
C GLU A 38 -19.39 0.00 -4.02
N ASP A 39 -19.61 -1.15 -4.65
CA ASP A 39 -19.54 -2.45 -3.98
C ASP A 39 -18.12 -2.77 -3.50
N ARG A 40 -17.11 -2.52 -4.34
CA ARG A 40 -15.70 -2.70 -3.99
C ARG A 40 -15.31 -1.78 -2.82
N ARG A 41 -15.72 -0.51 -2.90
CA ARG A 41 -15.47 0.50 -1.86
C ARG A 41 -16.09 0.10 -0.53
N ASP A 42 -17.34 -0.35 -0.53
CA ASP A 42 -18.05 -0.72 0.68
C ASP A 42 -17.46 -2.00 1.31
N ALA A 43 -17.00 -2.93 0.48
CA ALA A 43 -16.23 -4.10 0.93
C ALA A 43 -14.92 -3.69 1.61
N LEU A 44 -14.15 -2.77 1.01
CA LEU A 44 -12.92 -2.24 1.62
C LEU A 44 -13.21 -1.49 2.94
N ARG A 45 -14.30 -0.72 3.03
CA ARG A 45 -14.71 -0.07 4.28
C ARG A 45 -15.04 -1.07 5.38
N ALA A 46 -15.73 -2.17 5.03
CA ALA A 46 -16.01 -3.24 5.96
C ALA A 46 -14.70 -3.87 6.46
N LEU A 47 -13.76 -4.18 5.55
CA LEU A 47 -12.43 -4.70 5.90
C LEU A 47 -11.68 -3.74 6.83
N ARG A 48 -11.71 -2.43 6.57
CA ARG A 48 -11.12 -1.42 7.44
C ARG A 48 -11.72 -1.46 8.86
N GLY A 49 -13.04 -1.56 8.96
CA GLY A 49 -13.73 -1.62 10.26
C GLY A 49 -13.36 -2.85 11.10
N MET A 50 -13.00 -3.95 10.44
CA MET A 50 -12.63 -5.22 11.09
C MET A 50 -11.12 -5.37 11.28
N ALA A 51 -10.30 -4.59 10.58
CA ALA A 51 -8.84 -4.76 10.49
C ALA A 51 -8.16 -4.89 11.84
N LYS A 52 -8.55 -4.11 12.85
CA LYS A 52 -7.93 -4.15 14.19
C LYS A 52 -8.27 -5.41 14.99
N LYS A 53 -9.48 -5.95 14.82
CA LYS A 53 -9.96 -7.13 15.55
C LYS A 53 -9.52 -8.44 14.89
N LEU A 54 -9.48 -8.43 13.56
CA LEU A 54 -9.19 -9.60 12.73
C LEU A 54 -7.90 -9.38 11.91
N ARG A 55 -6.87 -8.77 12.52
CA ARG A 55 -5.62 -8.34 11.83
C ARG A 55 -5.01 -9.45 10.98
N LEU A 56 -4.93 -10.66 11.52
CA LEU A 56 -4.37 -11.81 10.82
C LEU A 56 -5.19 -12.18 9.57
N ALA A 57 -6.52 -12.30 9.71
CA ALA A 57 -7.40 -12.68 8.60
C ALA A 57 -7.40 -11.58 7.51
N VAL A 58 -7.64 -10.32 7.91
CA VAL A 58 -7.68 -9.18 6.98
C VAL A 58 -6.32 -9.00 6.29
N GLY A 59 -5.22 -9.09 7.03
CA GLY A 59 -3.87 -8.92 6.51
C GLY A 59 -3.44 -10.03 5.54
N THR A 60 -3.78 -11.28 5.81
CA THR A 60 -3.38 -12.43 4.96
C THR A 60 -4.30 -12.62 3.75
N MET A 61 -5.61 -12.54 3.95
CA MET A 61 -6.61 -12.83 2.91
C MET A 61 -6.73 -11.66 1.93
N GLY A 62 -6.73 -10.42 2.44
CA GLY A 62 -6.88 -9.23 1.61
C GLY A 62 -5.60 -8.77 0.90
N MET A 63 -4.46 -9.39 1.18
CA MET A 63 -3.15 -8.89 0.74
C MET A 63 -3.07 -8.65 -0.77
N ASN A 64 -3.58 -9.59 -1.58
CA ASN A 64 -3.51 -9.46 -3.04
C ASN A 64 -4.42 -8.32 -3.54
N VAL A 65 -5.63 -8.19 -2.98
CA VAL A 65 -6.54 -7.07 -3.25
C VAL A 65 -5.88 -5.73 -2.99
N TYR A 66 -5.19 -5.60 -1.86
CA TYR A 66 -4.56 -4.34 -1.49
C TYR A 66 -3.46 -3.97 -2.48
N MET A 67 -2.66 -4.94 -2.92
CA MET A 67 -1.62 -4.70 -3.93
C MET A 67 -2.25 -4.32 -5.28
N ASP A 68 -3.32 -5.02 -5.68
CA ASP A 68 -4.03 -4.75 -6.92
C ASP A 68 -4.64 -3.35 -6.93
N VAL A 69 -5.25 -2.91 -5.83
CA VAL A 69 -5.78 -1.54 -5.69
C VAL A 69 -4.65 -0.53 -5.75
N LEU A 70 -3.56 -0.73 -5.00
CA LEU A 70 -2.40 0.16 -5.02
C LEU A 70 -1.75 0.26 -6.42
N GLU A 71 -1.75 -0.82 -7.20
CA GLU A 71 -1.11 -0.86 -8.51
C GLU A 71 -2.00 -0.32 -9.63
N LYS A 72 -3.26 -0.76 -9.69
CA LYS A 72 -4.15 -0.58 -10.85
C LYS A 72 -5.10 0.61 -10.68
N GLU A 73 -5.43 0.98 -9.44
CA GLU A 73 -6.45 2.01 -9.13
C GLU A 73 -5.81 3.35 -8.72
N ARG A 74 -4.65 3.69 -9.30
CA ARG A 74 -3.86 4.89 -8.93
C ARG A 74 -4.62 6.21 -9.06
N SER A 75 -5.60 6.27 -9.96
CA SER A 75 -6.47 7.44 -10.15
C SER A 75 -7.61 7.51 -9.12
N ASN A 76 -7.92 6.43 -8.42
CA ASN A 76 -9.02 6.35 -7.47
C ASN A 76 -8.55 6.67 -6.04
N GLN A 77 -8.57 7.96 -5.72
CA GLN A 77 -8.08 8.50 -4.45
C GLN A 77 -8.74 7.88 -3.21
N GLU A 78 -10.03 7.57 -3.33
CA GLU A 78 -10.83 7.01 -2.24
C GLU A 78 -10.46 5.55 -1.96
N LEU A 79 -10.34 4.71 -2.99
CA LEU A 79 -9.92 3.32 -2.82
C LEU A 79 -8.49 3.24 -2.27
N LEU A 80 -7.57 4.06 -2.80
CA LEU A 80 -6.20 4.13 -2.30
C LEU A 80 -6.16 4.52 -0.81
N ALA A 81 -6.94 5.52 -0.41
CA ALA A 81 -6.98 5.97 0.99
C ALA A 81 -7.47 4.86 1.91
N ILE A 82 -8.60 4.21 1.59
CA ILE A 82 -9.14 3.12 2.40
C ILE A 82 -8.15 1.96 2.46
N THR A 83 -7.52 1.61 1.34
CA THR A 83 -6.51 0.53 1.31
C THR A 83 -5.30 0.86 2.18
N LEU A 84 -4.76 2.08 2.14
CA LEU A 84 -3.65 2.46 3.02
C LEU A 84 -4.05 2.46 4.50
N GLU A 85 -5.27 2.88 4.84
CA GLU A 85 -5.79 2.81 6.21
C GLU A 85 -5.90 1.35 6.70
N ILE A 86 -6.35 0.43 5.85
CA ILE A 86 -6.36 -1.01 6.15
C ILE A 86 -4.93 -1.50 6.40
N LEU A 87 -3.99 -1.15 5.51
CA LEU A 87 -2.60 -1.55 5.61
C LEU A 87 -1.96 -1.07 6.92
N VAL A 88 -2.19 0.17 7.33
CA VAL A 88 -1.75 0.67 8.64
C VAL A 88 -2.30 -0.21 9.76
N ALA A 89 -3.61 -0.48 9.74
CA ALA A 89 -4.29 -1.21 10.82
C ALA A 89 -3.89 -2.69 10.90
N VAL A 90 -3.60 -3.35 9.77
CA VAL A 90 -3.14 -4.76 9.79
C VAL A 90 -1.65 -4.85 10.11
N LEU A 91 -0.83 -3.95 9.58
CA LEU A 91 0.61 -4.02 9.73
C LEU A 91 1.11 -3.45 11.05
N SER A 92 0.37 -2.54 11.71
CA SER A 92 0.82 -1.90 12.95
C SER A 92 -0.15 -2.12 14.09
N SER A 93 0.36 -2.41 15.29
CA SER A 93 -0.41 -2.29 16.52
C SER A 93 -0.67 -0.83 16.86
N ASP A 94 -1.80 -0.56 17.52
CA ASP A 94 -2.08 0.74 18.14
C ASP A 94 -1.36 0.91 19.48
N ASP A 95 -0.93 -0.20 20.10
CA ASP A 95 -0.23 -0.19 21.37
C ASP A 95 1.23 0.23 21.16
N GLU A 96 1.52 1.50 21.45
CA GLU A 96 2.88 2.08 21.43
C GLU A 96 3.81 1.50 22.51
N SER A 97 3.31 0.60 23.37
CA SER A 97 4.02 0.07 24.54
C SER A 97 4.69 -1.28 24.34
N THR A 98 4.48 -1.95 23.21
CA THR A 98 5.06 -3.27 22.96
C THR A 98 5.93 -3.22 21.71
N ASP A 99 7.25 -3.31 21.92
CA ASP A 99 8.25 -3.56 20.88
C ASP A 99 8.07 -4.94 20.18
N ASP A 100 7.06 -5.73 20.57
CA ASP A 100 6.77 -7.09 20.11
C ASP A 100 5.50 -7.18 19.21
N ASP A 101 5.31 -6.29 18.23
CA ASP A 101 4.24 -6.50 17.21
C ASP A 101 4.68 -7.51 16.13
N GLU A 102 4.99 -8.74 16.57
CA GLU A 102 5.53 -9.82 15.73
C GLU A 102 4.61 -10.14 14.53
N LEU A 103 3.29 -10.07 14.73
CA LEU A 103 2.33 -10.24 13.64
C LEU A 103 2.49 -9.16 12.58
N GLY A 104 2.56 -7.90 13.01
CA GLY A 104 2.78 -6.75 12.12
C GLY A 104 4.10 -6.85 11.36
N GLU A 105 5.16 -7.25 12.03
CA GLU A 105 6.48 -7.47 11.42
C GLU A 105 6.45 -8.56 10.34
N ARG A 106 5.89 -9.74 10.64
CA ARG A 106 5.77 -10.84 9.68
C ARG A 106 4.94 -10.44 8.47
N LEU A 107 3.80 -9.77 8.67
CA LEU A 107 2.95 -9.29 7.56
C LEU A 107 3.68 -8.23 6.71
N ALA A 108 4.41 -7.32 7.35
CA ALA A 108 5.19 -6.29 6.67
C ALA A 108 6.33 -6.92 5.85
N GLU A 109 7.03 -7.92 6.39
CA GLU A 109 8.08 -8.64 5.66
C GLU A 109 7.55 -9.28 4.36
N VAL A 110 6.37 -9.90 4.43
CA VAL A 110 5.71 -10.48 3.25
C VAL A 110 5.35 -9.39 2.23
N MET A 111 4.84 -8.24 2.68
CA MET A 111 4.50 -7.13 1.78
C MET A 111 5.73 -6.48 1.15
N LEU A 112 6.82 -6.27 1.91
CA LEU A 112 8.06 -5.70 1.41
C LEU A 112 8.72 -6.56 0.34
N LYS A 113 8.52 -7.88 0.38
CA LYS A 113 8.98 -8.80 -0.68
C LYS A 113 8.20 -8.66 -1.99
N LYS A 114 7.03 -8.00 -2.00
CA LYS A 114 6.27 -7.78 -3.23
C LYS A 114 6.88 -6.61 -4.00
N PRO A 115 7.28 -6.81 -5.27
CA PRO A 115 8.01 -5.79 -6.04
C PRO A 115 7.18 -4.53 -6.30
N VAL A 116 5.86 -4.63 -6.19
CA VAL A 116 4.90 -3.55 -6.45
C VAL A 116 4.71 -2.65 -5.23
N PHE A 117 4.97 -3.13 -4.01
CA PHE A 117 4.59 -2.42 -2.79
C PHE A 117 5.29 -1.05 -2.66
N ILE A 118 6.63 -1.03 -2.65
CA ILE A 118 7.40 0.21 -2.52
C ILE A 118 7.12 1.19 -3.69
N PRO A 119 7.14 0.77 -4.97
CA PRO A 119 6.78 1.66 -6.07
C PRO A 119 5.37 2.26 -5.94
N SER A 120 4.39 1.49 -5.47
CA SER A 120 3.03 2.01 -5.29
C SER A 120 2.92 3.00 -4.13
N LEU A 121 3.66 2.79 -3.03
CA LEU A 121 3.74 3.79 -1.96
C LEU A 121 4.36 5.10 -2.45
N LEU A 122 5.45 5.02 -3.21
CA LEU A 122 6.08 6.20 -3.82
C LEU A 122 5.14 6.91 -4.81
N THR A 123 4.40 6.15 -5.61
CA THR A 123 3.41 6.72 -6.53
C THR A 123 2.27 7.40 -5.78
N ALA A 124 1.84 6.85 -4.65
CA ALA A 124 0.78 7.43 -3.83
C ALA A 124 1.17 8.79 -3.20
N VAL A 125 2.48 9.08 -3.11
CA VAL A 125 3.03 10.37 -2.66
C VAL A 125 2.96 11.45 -3.75
N ASP A 126 3.04 11.05 -5.02
CA ASP A 126 3.14 11.97 -6.18
C ASP A 126 1.80 12.66 -6.54
N ASP A 127 0.76 12.49 -5.72
CA ASP A 127 -0.57 13.04 -6.00
C ASP A 127 -0.78 14.43 -5.40
N TYR A 128 -1.52 15.28 -6.12
CA TYR A 128 -1.78 16.68 -5.78
C TYR A 128 -2.56 16.82 -4.47
N ASP A 129 -3.47 15.90 -4.17
CA ASP A 129 -4.24 15.87 -2.92
C ASP A 129 -3.82 14.71 -2.00
N ILE A 130 -2.55 14.72 -1.62
CA ILE A 130 -2.00 13.75 -0.67
C ILE A 130 -2.63 13.87 0.73
N THR A 131 -3.37 14.94 1.05
CA THR A 131 -3.78 15.27 2.43
C THR A 131 -4.48 14.11 3.14
N VAL A 132 -5.33 13.38 2.42
CA VAL A 132 -6.09 12.24 2.95
C VAL A 132 -5.20 11.03 3.24
N ARG A 133 -4.19 10.78 2.39
CA ARG A 133 -3.32 9.58 2.49
C ARG A 133 -2.03 9.82 3.26
N ARG A 134 -1.64 11.08 3.45
CA ARG A 134 -0.35 11.49 4.01
C ARG A 134 -0.10 10.82 5.36
N THR A 135 -1.07 10.87 6.26
CA THR A 135 -0.92 10.28 7.60
C THR A 135 -0.69 8.77 7.53
N SER A 136 -1.43 8.05 6.67
CA SER A 136 -1.25 6.61 6.51
C SER A 136 0.10 6.26 5.89
N LEU A 137 0.56 7.04 4.90
CA LEU A 137 1.88 6.85 4.28
C LEU A 137 3.01 7.10 5.27
N GLU A 138 2.96 8.19 6.03
CA GLU A 138 3.95 8.51 7.07
C GLU A 138 4.00 7.39 8.12
N GLN A 139 2.85 6.89 8.59
CA GLN A 139 2.79 5.79 9.54
C GLN A 139 3.37 4.48 8.98
N LEU A 140 3.04 4.11 7.74
CA LEU A 140 3.61 2.91 7.11
C LEU A 140 5.12 3.01 6.97
N VAL A 141 5.62 4.18 6.54
CA VAL A 141 7.05 4.40 6.38
C VAL A 141 7.78 4.34 7.71
N ASP A 142 7.30 5.07 8.71
CA ASP A 142 7.98 5.16 10.01
C ASP A 142 7.90 3.84 10.80
N ARG A 143 6.80 3.11 10.73
CA ARG A 143 6.59 1.90 11.56
C ARG A 143 7.08 0.61 10.92
N ARG A 144 7.10 0.50 9.58
CA ARG A 144 7.27 -0.79 8.89
C ARG A 144 8.22 -0.80 7.71
N VAL A 145 8.18 0.21 6.85
CA VAL A 145 9.04 0.23 5.66
C VAL A 145 10.47 0.65 6.02
N GLY A 146 10.60 1.64 6.90
CA GLY A 146 11.87 2.26 7.23
C GLY A 146 12.29 3.31 6.20
N ARG A 147 12.86 4.41 6.69
CA ARG A 147 13.34 5.52 5.84
C ARG A 147 14.46 5.08 4.90
N ASP A 148 15.37 4.23 5.36
CA ASP A 148 16.49 3.74 4.57
C ASP A 148 16.03 2.92 3.36
N THR A 149 14.95 2.15 3.50
CA THR A 149 14.35 1.40 2.38
C THR A 149 13.81 2.35 1.31
N VAL A 150 13.11 3.41 1.73
CA VAL A 150 12.56 4.43 0.82
C VAL A 150 13.69 5.18 0.11
N ILE A 151 14.70 5.62 0.87
CA ILE A 151 15.88 6.30 0.33
C ILE A 151 16.59 5.38 -0.67
N GLY A 152 16.86 4.13 -0.30
CA GLY A 152 17.50 3.15 -1.18
C GLY A 152 16.72 2.89 -2.46
N ALA A 153 15.38 2.86 -2.39
CA ALA A 153 14.53 2.74 -3.59
C ALA A 153 14.69 3.95 -4.52
N ILE A 154 14.70 5.17 -3.96
CA ILE A 154 14.90 6.42 -4.72
C ILE A 154 16.32 6.48 -5.29
N GLU A 155 17.35 6.13 -4.53
CA GLU A 155 18.73 6.05 -5.00
C GLU A 155 18.87 5.02 -6.14
N GLY A 156 18.13 3.91 -6.05
CA GLY A 156 18.03 2.90 -7.10
C GLY A 156 17.54 3.47 -8.43
N LEU A 157 16.65 4.47 -8.43
CA LEU A 157 16.16 5.12 -9.65
C LEU A 157 17.30 5.71 -10.47
N SER A 158 18.29 6.33 -9.82
CA SER A 158 19.45 6.92 -10.49
C SER A 158 20.30 5.90 -11.27
N ARG A 159 20.19 4.62 -10.90
CA ARG A 159 20.93 3.50 -11.50
C ARG A 159 20.15 2.80 -12.61
N THR A 160 18.89 3.16 -12.84
CA THR A 160 18.07 2.56 -13.89
C THR A 160 18.57 2.96 -15.28
N GLU A 161 18.41 2.08 -16.27
CA GLU A 161 18.81 2.38 -17.66
C GLU A 161 18.09 3.63 -18.15
N GLN A 162 16.80 3.76 -17.84
CA GLN A 162 15.96 4.89 -18.24
C GLN A 162 16.53 6.21 -17.70
N PHE A 163 16.91 6.24 -16.42
CA PHE A 163 17.50 7.42 -15.80
C PHE A 163 18.87 7.75 -16.39
N VAL A 164 19.77 6.77 -16.54
CA VAL A 164 21.10 6.98 -17.14
C VAL A 164 20.99 7.48 -18.57
N ARG A 165 20.07 6.92 -19.36
CA ARG A 165 19.85 7.31 -20.75
C ARG A 165 19.29 8.74 -20.86
N ALA A 166 18.39 9.12 -19.95
CA ALA A 166 17.90 10.50 -19.83
C ALA A 166 19.01 11.47 -19.38
N ALA A 167 19.87 11.07 -18.44
CA ALA A 167 20.98 11.89 -17.95
C ALA A 167 22.05 12.15 -19.03
N GLN A 168 22.32 11.17 -19.90
CA GLN A 168 23.27 11.31 -21.01
C GLN A 168 22.75 12.21 -22.14
N LYS A 169 21.43 12.29 -22.31
CA LYS A 169 20.76 13.13 -23.32
C LYS A 169 19.67 13.95 -22.63
N PRO A 170 20.03 15.08 -21.99
CA PRO A 170 19.06 15.91 -21.25
C PRO A 170 18.02 16.60 -22.14
N GLN A 171 18.18 16.50 -23.47
CA GLN A 171 17.16 16.93 -24.42
C GLN A 171 16.02 15.92 -24.42
N PRO A 172 14.78 16.34 -24.16
CA PRO A 172 13.65 15.43 -24.22
C PRO A 172 13.53 14.83 -25.62
N LEU A 173 13.65 13.51 -25.72
CA LEU A 173 13.54 12.74 -26.97
C LEU A 173 12.09 12.52 -27.39
N THR A 174 11.19 13.40 -26.95
CA THR A 174 9.75 13.25 -27.11
C THR A 174 9.31 13.63 -28.51
N LYS A 175 8.51 12.78 -29.14
CA LYS A 175 7.91 13.06 -30.46
C LYS A 175 6.68 13.96 -30.33
N THR A 176 6.03 13.94 -29.18
CA THR A 176 4.83 14.72 -28.90
C THR A 176 4.92 15.40 -27.53
N PRO A 177 4.31 16.59 -27.33
CA PRO A 177 4.30 17.28 -26.03
C PRO A 177 3.70 16.46 -24.88
N ASN A 178 2.82 15.49 -25.18
CA ASN A 178 2.19 14.63 -24.17
C ASN A 178 3.15 13.58 -23.59
N GLU A 179 4.32 13.37 -24.20
CA GLU A 179 5.37 12.50 -23.68
C GLU A 179 6.26 13.22 -22.64
N LEU A 180 6.09 14.54 -22.48
CA LEU A 180 6.74 15.33 -21.45
C LEU A 180 5.84 15.40 -20.21
N PHE A 181 6.30 14.78 -19.11
CA PHE A 181 5.72 15.01 -17.79
C PHE A 181 6.52 16.11 -17.09
N LEU A 182 6.05 17.34 -17.22
CA LEU A 182 6.54 18.50 -16.46
C LEU A 182 5.45 18.88 -15.46
N ASP A 183 5.56 18.36 -14.25
CA ASP A 183 4.58 18.62 -13.21
C ASP A 183 4.78 20.03 -12.60
N TYR A 184 3.79 20.48 -11.82
CA TYR A 184 3.83 21.79 -11.20
C TYR A 184 5.06 21.97 -10.30
N HIS A 185 5.47 20.92 -9.58
CA HIS A 185 6.61 21.00 -8.68
C HIS A 185 7.93 21.10 -9.44
N PHE A 186 8.11 20.35 -10.53
CA PHE A 186 9.24 20.51 -11.42
C PHE A 186 9.34 21.94 -11.95
N ILE A 187 8.24 22.50 -12.47
CA ILE A 187 8.24 23.86 -13.02
C ILE A 187 8.54 24.89 -11.93
N LYS A 188 7.96 24.74 -10.74
CA LYS A 188 8.21 25.64 -9.60
C LYS A 188 9.67 25.58 -9.16
N MET A 189 10.24 24.38 -9.08
CA MET A 189 11.65 24.17 -8.73
C MET A 189 12.57 24.78 -9.79
N PHE A 190 12.33 24.49 -11.07
CA PHE A 190 13.09 25.02 -12.20
C PHE A 190 13.11 26.55 -12.21
N LYS A 191 11.96 27.19 -12.01
CA LYS A 191 11.85 28.66 -11.91
C LYS A 191 12.56 29.25 -10.68
N SER A 192 12.75 28.47 -9.62
CA SER A 192 13.48 28.92 -8.43
C SER A 192 15.00 28.71 -8.54
N SER A 193 15.44 27.92 -9.52
CA SER A 193 16.86 27.65 -9.80
C SER A 193 17.46 28.55 -10.89
N GLU A 194 16.65 29.38 -11.56
CA GLU A 194 17.08 30.52 -12.39
C GLU A 194 17.06 31.82 -11.57
#